data_AF-S4UX42-F1
#
_entry.id   AF-S4UX42-F1
#
_cell.length_a   1.000
_cell.length_b   1.000
_cell.length_c   1.000
_cell.angle_alpha   90.00
_cell.angle_beta   90.00
_cell.angle_gamma   90.00
#
_symmetry.space_group_name_H-M   'P 1'
#
loop_
_entity.id
_entity.type
_entity.pdbx_description
1 polymer ?
#
loop_
_entity_poly.entity_id
_entity_poly.type
_entity_poly.pdbx_seq_one_letter_code
_entity_poly.pdbx_strand_id
1 'polypeptide(L)'
;IFGVPFPYSMHNLLLRYYLAKGGVDPDKDVQIRPVPPPDSIAQLVAGDIDAYLMPDPFNQRAVYENAGFIHLLTKELWPGHPCCAFAAGEPWINEHPETFRALNKSIIDAASYVSTPSNRKEVAKAISGRGFLNQPTEVVEAVLTGNFEDGLGQTQNV
;
A
#
# COMPACT_ATOMS: atom_id res chain seq x y z
N ILE A 1 8.88 -16.66 -5.51
CA ILE A 1 9.55 -15.39 -5.14
C ILE A 1 8.48 -14.34 -4.88
N PHE A 2 8.52 -13.71 -3.71
CA PHE A 2 7.62 -12.63 -3.33
C PHE A 2 8.35 -11.28 -3.32
N GLY A 3 7.69 -10.24 -3.85
CA GLY A 3 8.12 -8.86 -3.74
C GLY A 3 7.54 -8.15 -2.51
N VAL A 4 8.35 -7.36 -1.81
CA VAL A 4 7.93 -6.45 -0.74
C VAL A 4 8.65 -5.10 -0.90
N PRO A 5 8.09 -3.97 -0.41
CA PRO A 5 8.74 -2.67 -0.59
C PRO A 5 10.03 -2.52 0.23
N PHE A 6 10.10 -3.19 1.40
CA PHE A 6 11.24 -3.08 2.32
C PHE A 6 11.29 -4.28 3.30
N PRO A 7 12.48 -4.78 3.69
CA PRO A 7 12.60 -5.93 4.58
C PRO A 7 11.94 -5.76 5.95
N TYR A 8 11.89 -4.54 6.50
CA TYR A 8 11.28 -4.28 7.81
C TYR A 8 9.90 -3.63 7.71
N SER A 9 9.27 -3.68 6.53
CA SER A 9 7.93 -3.12 6.35
C SER A 9 6.84 -4.01 6.94
N MET A 10 5.70 -3.40 7.29
CA MET A 10 4.49 -4.13 7.65
C MET A 10 4.03 -5.11 6.56
N HIS A 11 4.28 -4.80 5.28
CA HIS A 11 4.03 -5.71 4.16
C HIS A 11 4.81 -7.02 4.32
N ASN A 12 6.11 -6.97 4.59
CA ASN A 12 6.89 -8.19 4.82
C ASN A 12 6.41 -8.93 6.08
N LEU A 13 6.13 -8.21 7.17
CA LEU A 13 5.66 -8.84 8.41
C LEU A 13 4.32 -9.57 8.23
N LEU A 14 3.36 -8.94 7.54
CA LEU A 14 2.05 -9.54 7.25
C LEU A 14 2.15 -10.71 6.27
N LEU A 15 2.98 -10.59 5.24
CA LEU A 15 3.23 -11.68 4.30
C LEU A 15 3.84 -12.89 5.01
N ARG A 16 4.85 -12.67 5.86
CA ARG A 16 5.49 -13.73 6.66
C ARG A 16 4.49 -14.40 7.60
N TYR A 17 3.64 -13.61 8.26
CA TYR A 17 2.56 -14.12 9.10
C TYR A 17 1.58 -15.00 8.30
N TYR A 18 1.16 -14.53 7.12
CA TYR A 18 0.26 -15.29 6.24
C TYR A 18 0.86 -16.63 5.81
N LEU A 19 2.12 -16.62 5.33
CA LEU A 19 2.83 -17.82 4.90
C LEU A 19 3.00 -18.83 6.04
N ALA A 20 3.47 -18.36 7.20
CA ALA A 20 3.68 -19.21 8.37
C ALA A 20 2.37 -19.84 8.86
N LYS A 21 1.25 -19.08 8.82
CA LYS A 21 -0.09 -19.60 9.15
C LYS A 21 -0.54 -20.71 8.18
N GLY A 22 -0.10 -20.64 6.93
CA GLY A 22 -0.32 -21.67 5.91
C GLY A 22 0.66 -22.86 5.97
N GLY A 23 1.59 -22.88 6.93
CA GLY A 23 2.60 -23.93 7.05
C GLY A 23 3.80 -23.78 6.11
N VAL A 24 3.98 -22.60 5.50
CA VAL A 24 5.12 -22.26 4.63
C VAL A 24 6.14 -21.46 5.44
N ASP A 25 7.38 -21.95 5.55
CA ASP A 25 8.47 -21.25 6.22
C ASP A 25 8.97 -20.09 5.33
N PRO A 26 8.77 -18.83 5.73
CA PRO A 26 9.10 -17.67 4.90
C PRO A 26 10.60 -17.46 4.67
N ASP A 27 11.46 -18.17 5.42
CA ASP A 27 12.92 -18.09 5.31
C ASP A 27 13.54 -19.30 4.61
N LYS A 28 12.78 -20.37 4.35
CA LYS A 28 13.28 -21.60 3.71
C LYS A 28 12.52 -22.00 2.46
N ASP A 29 11.20 -21.94 2.50
CA ASP A 29 10.34 -22.51 1.44
C ASP A 29 10.11 -21.51 0.30
N VAL A 30 10.35 -20.23 0.55
CA VAL A 30 10.18 -19.15 -0.42
C VAL A 30 11.33 -18.15 -0.35
N GLN A 31 11.42 -17.29 -1.36
CA GLN A 31 12.28 -16.12 -1.34
C GLN A 31 11.43 -14.86 -1.26
N ILE A 32 11.70 -13.99 -0.29
CA ILE A 32 11.08 -12.66 -0.17
C ILE A 32 12.17 -11.61 -0.39
N ARG A 33 12.00 -10.72 -1.37
CA ARG A 33 13.01 -9.71 -1.69
C ARG A 33 12.44 -8.30 -1.83
N PRO A 34 13.25 -7.26 -1.55
CA PRO A 34 12.87 -5.89 -1.82
C PRO A 34 12.63 -5.64 -3.31
N VAL A 35 11.53 -4.97 -3.63
CA VAL A 35 11.20 -4.51 -4.98
C VAL A 35 10.66 -3.08 -4.86
N PRO A 36 11.21 -2.10 -5.61
CA PRO A 36 10.62 -0.77 -5.68
C PRO A 36 9.16 -0.87 -6.15
N PRO A 37 8.18 -0.25 -5.46
CA PRO A 37 6.77 -0.41 -5.80
C PRO A 37 6.41 -0.09 -7.27
N PRO A 38 6.96 0.94 -7.92
CA PRO A 38 6.70 1.19 -9.34
C PRO A 38 7.15 0.06 -10.29
N ASP A 39 8.15 -0.72 -9.88
CA ASP A 39 8.73 -1.80 -10.69
C ASP A 39 8.02 -3.13 -10.46
N SER A 40 7.14 -3.24 -9.45
CA SER A 40 6.54 -4.52 -9.05
C SER A 40 5.71 -5.14 -10.17
N ILE A 41 4.97 -4.33 -10.93
CA ILE A 41 4.15 -4.80 -12.04
C ILE A 41 5.02 -5.35 -13.16
N ALA A 42 6.09 -4.64 -13.54
CA ALA A 42 7.01 -5.08 -14.59
C ALA A 42 7.71 -6.40 -14.20
N GLN A 43 8.15 -6.52 -12.94
CA GLN A 43 8.77 -7.75 -12.44
C GLN A 43 7.77 -8.91 -12.34
N LEU A 44 6.51 -8.65 -12.03
CA LEU A 44 5.45 -9.65 -12.06
C LEU A 44 5.24 -10.17 -13.50
N VAL A 45 5.10 -9.25 -14.47
CA VAL A 45 4.92 -9.61 -15.90
C VAL A 45 6.12 -10.36 -16.46
N ALA A 46 7.33 -10.01 -16.05
CA ALA A 46 8.56 -10.69 -16.48
C ALA A 46 8.74 -12.08 -15.85
N GLY A 47 7.99 -12.41 -14.78
CA GLY A 47 8.18 -13.63 -14.01
C GLY A 47 9.36 -13.59 -13.04
N ASP A 48 9.91 -12.40 -12.76
CA ASP A 48 10.99 -12.21 -11.78
C ASP A 48 10.48 -12.30 -10.32
N ILE A 49 9.17 -12.07 -10.13
CA ILE A 49 8.42 -12.34 -8.90
C ILE A 49 7.11 -13.03 -9.26
N ASP A 50 6.66 -13.95 -8.41
CA ASP A 50 5.42 -14.71 -8.62
C ASP A 50 4.21 -14.02 -7.98
N ALA A 51 4.44 -13.22 -6.93
CA ALA A 51 3.44 -12.47 -6.20
C ALA A 51 4.10 -11.34 -5.40
N TYR A 52 3.32 -10.40 -4.88
CA TYR A 52 3.83 -9.37 -3.99
C TYR A 52 2.77 -8.87 -3.01
N LEU A 53 3.24 -8.19 -1.97
CA LEU A 53 2.42 -7.35 -1.11
C LEU A 53 3.03 -5.94 -1.11
N MET A 54 2.41 -5.02 -1.83
CA MET A 54 2.88 -3.65 -2.05
C MET A 54 1.93 -2.62 -1.41
N PRO A 55 2.37 -1.37 -1.21
CA PRO A 55 1.43 -0.31 -0.87
C PRO A 55 0.52 0.00 -2.07
N ASP A 56 -0.67 0.51 -1.79
CA ASP A 56 -1.53 1.05 -2.84
C ASP A 56 -0.88 2.28 -3.50
N PRO A 57 -1.12 2.51 -4.80
CA PRO A 57 -2.09 1.82 -5.66
C PRO A 57 -1.51 0.62 -6.44
N PHE A 58 -0.28 0.17 -6.14
CA PHE A 58 0.44 -0.75 -7.02
C PHE A 58 -0.17 -2.16 -7.09
N ASN A 59 -0.91 -2.59 -6.07
CA ASN A 59 -1.69 -3.84 -6.13
C ASN A 59 -2.82 -3.71 -7.15
N GLN A 60 -3.63 -2.65 -7.04
CA GLN A 60 -4.73 -2.40 -7.98
C GLN A 60 -4.24 -2.12 -9.40
N ARG A 61 -3.05 -1.53 -9.53
CA ARG A 61 -2.44 -1.29 -10.83
C ARG A 61 -2.13 -2.58 -11.59
N ALA A 62 -1.70 -3.66 -10.91
CA ALA A 62 -1.52 -4.95 -11.58
C ALA A 62 -2.84 -5.53 -12.10
N VAL A 63 -3.94 -5.34 -11.36
CA VAL A 63 -5.27 -5.74 -11.85
C VAL A 63 -5.65 -4.91 -13.07
N TYR A 64 -5.52 -3.59 -12.98
CA TYR A 64 -5.84 -2.66 -14.06
C TYR A 64 -5.06 -2.97 -15.35
N GLU A 65 -3.79 -3.35 -15.24
CA GLU A 65 -2.94 -3.73 -16.37
C GLU A 65 -3.10 -5.20 -16.79
N ASN A 66 -4.04 -5.96 -16.20
CA ASN A 66 -4.25 -7.40 -16.42
C ASN A 66 -2.97 -8.24 -16.18
N ALA A 67 -2.10 -7.78 -15.29
CA ALA A 67 -0.86 -8.46 -14.92
C ALA A 67 -1.04 -9.47 -13.77
N GLY A 68 -2.14 -9.37 -13.01
CA GLY A 68 -2.44 -10.26 -11.91
C GLY A 68 -3.81 -10.00 -11.28
N PHE A 69 -4.04 -10.61 -10.13
CA PHE A 69 -5.28 -10.51 -9.37
C PHE A 69 -4.99 -10.28 -7.87
N ILE A 70 -5.96 -9.75 -7.13
CA ILE A 70 -5.89 -9.56 -5.69
C ILE A 70 -6.37 -10.85 -5.01
N HIS A 71 -5.45 -11.53 -4.33
CA HIS A 71 -5.74 -12.77 -3.62
C HIS A 71 -6.37 -12.55 -2.24
N LEU A 72 -5.91 -11.54 -1.49
CA LEU A 72 -6.32 -11.30 -0.11
C LEU A 72 -6.00 -9.85 0.30
N LEU A 73 -6.89 -9.23 1.08
CA LEU A 73 -6.61 -7.93 1.68
C LEU A 73 -5.96 -8.07 3.06
N THR A 74 -5.02 -7.19 3.39
CA THR A 74 -4.34 -7.22 4.69
C THR A 74 -5.29 -7.01 5.86
N LYS A 75 -6.44 -6.32 5.65
CA LYS A 75 -7.49 -6.18 6.67
C LYS A 75 -8.12 -7.52 7.09
N GLU A 76 -8.05 -8.53 6.23
CA GLU A 76 -8.53 -9.89 6.52
C GLU A 76 -7.51 -10.71 7.33
N LEU A 77 -6.23 -10.35 7.26
CA LEU A 77 -5.17 -10.93 8.08
C LEU A 77 -5.18 -10.34 9.49
N TRP A 78 -5.25 -9.02 9.58
CA TRP A 78 -5.28 -8.27 10.83
C TRP A 78 -6.14 -7.01 10.64
N PRO A 79 -7.42 -7.04 11.09
CA PRO A 79 -8.28 -5.87 11.06
C PRO A 79 -7.69 -4.72 11.87
N GLY A 80 -7.52 -3.56 11.23
CA GLY A 80 -6.95 -2.36 11.87
C GLY A 80 -5.46 -2.46 12.17
N HIS A 81 -4.71 -3.28 11.44
CA HIS A 81 -3.26 -3.38 11.62
C HIS A 81 -2.56 -2.01 11.46
N PRO A 82 -1.50 -1.74 12.23
CA PRO A 82 -0.68 -0.57 11.99
C PRO A 82 0.01 -0.67 10.62
N CYS A 83 0.25 0.46 9.97
CA CYS A 83 0.98 0.51 8.71
C CYS A 83 2.00 1.66 8.72
N CYS A 84 1.66 2.80 8.10
CA CYS A 84 2.54 3.95 8.02
C CYS A 84 2.49 4.79 9.32
N ALA A 85 3.62 5.41 9.64
CA ALA A 85 3.74 6.38 10.74
C ALA A 85 4.45 7.64 10.25
N PHE A 86 4.11 8.77 10.85
CA PHE A 86 4.85 10.01 10.71
C PHE A 86 5.80 10.16 11.91
N ALA A 87 7.08 10.41 11.65
CA ALA A 87 8.11 10.55 12.67
C ALA A 87 9.09 11.66 12.28
N ALA A 88 9.67 12.30 13.28
CA ALA A 88 10.78 13.24 13.13
C ALA A 88 11.85 12.94 14.20
N GLY A 89 13.09 13.36 13.95
CA GLY A 89 14.18 13.16 14.90
C GLY A 89 13.93 13.94 16.20
N GLU A 90 14.14 13.29 17.35
CA GLU A 90 13.95 13.90 18.66
C GLU A 90 14.69 15.24 18.85
N PRO A 91 15.97 15.40 18.44
CA PRO A 91 16.64 16.70 18.52
C PRO A 91 15.90 17.80 17.78
N TRP A 92 15.41 17.51 16.56
CA TRP A 92 14.67 18.48 15.75
C TRP A 92 13.32 18.83 16.37
N ILE A 93 12.63 17.85 16.97
CA ILE A 93 11.37 18.10 17.68
C ILE A 93 11.60 19.02 18.87
N ASN A 94 12.69 18.80 19.63
CA ASN A 94 13.03 19.62 20.79
C ASN A 94 13.42 21.05 20.39
N GLU A 95 14.08 21.22 19.24
CA GLU A 95 14.45 22.53 18.68
C GLU A 95 13.24 23.26 18.03
N HIS A 96 12.29 22.51 17.47
CA HIS A 96 11.14 23.04 16.72
C HIS A 96 9.78 22.48 17.17
N PRO A 97 9.42 22.60 18.47
CA PRO A 97 8.23 21.93 19.02
C PRO A 97 6.92 22.45 18.42
N GLU A 98 6.84 23.75 18.15
CA GLU A 98 5.65 24.38 17.54
C GLU A 98 5.49 23.96 16.07
N THR A 99 6.59 23.89 15.32
CA THR A 99 6.58 23.44 13.93
C THR A 99 6.18 21.97 13.84
N PHE A 100 6.75 21.11 14.69
CA PHE A 100 6.35 19.70 14.74
C PHE A 100 4.86 19.56 15.07
N ARG A 101 4.35 20.32 16.05
CA ARG A 101 2.92 20.30 16.41
C ARG A 101 2.03 20.74 15.24
N ALA A 102 2.41 21.80 14.54
CA ALA A 102 1.68 22.28 13.37
C ALA A 102 1.65 21.25 12.23
N LEU A 103 2.79 20.62 11.94
CA LEU A 103 2.89 19.56 10.93
C LEU A 103 2.05 18.34 11.33
N ASN A 104 2.18 17.86 12.57
CA ASN A 104 1.40 16.71 13.04
C ASN A 104 -0.11 16.99 12.98
N LYS A 105 -0.54 18.20 13.39
CA LYS A 105 -1.94 18.62 13.24
C LYS A 105 -2.40 18.60 11.78
N SER A 106 -1.58 19.11 10.86
CA SER A 106 -1.93 19.13 9.44
C SER A 106 -2.13 17.73 8.86
N ILE A 107 -1.35 16.74 9.31
CA ILE A 107 -1.49 15.33 8.91
C ILE A 107 -2.78 14.72 9.46
N ILE A 108 -3.12 15.01 10.72
CA ILE A 108 -4.37 14.56 11.35
C ILE A 108 -5.58 15.16 10.61
N ASP A 109 -5.55 16.46 10.34
CA ASP A 109 -6.62 17.16 9.63
C ASP A 109 -6.78 16.59 8.20
N ALA A 110 -5.67 16.30 7.50
CA ALA A 110 -5.69 15.66 6.19
C ALA A 110 -6.23 14.22 6.24
N ALA A 111 -5.81 13.41 7.22
CA ALA A 111 -6.33 12.05 7.39
C ALA A 111 -7.84 12.06 7.66
N SER A 112 -8.31 13.00 8.49
CA SER A 112 -9.74 13.20 8.74
C SER A 112 -10.47 13.60 7.45
N TYR A 113 -9.89 14.51 6.66
CA TYR A 113 -10.47 14.93 5.39
C TYR A 113 -10.66 13.77 4.39
N VAL A 114 -9.65 12.92 4.24
CA VAL A 114 -9.69 11.74 3.34
C VAL A 114 -10.64 10.65 3.87
N SER A 115 -10.83 10.58 5.19
CA SER A 115 -11.75 9.60 5.79
C SER A 115 -13.20 9.81 5.36
N THR A 116 -13.60 11.05 5.06
CA THR A 116 -14.94 11.40 4.56
C THR A 116 -15.15 10.87 3.12
N PRO A 117 -16.12 9.96 2.87
CA PRO A 117 -16.28 9.32 1.56
C PRO A 117 -16.46 10.28 0.39
N SER A 118 -17.18 11.39 0.57
CA SER A 118 -17.42 12.39 -0.47
C SER A 118 -16.14 13.07 -0.99
N ASN A 119 -15.07 13.08 -0.19
CA ASN A 119 -13.84 13.80 -0.51
C ASN A 119 -12.82 12.91 -1.24
N ARG A 120 -13.00 11.59 -1.23
CA ARG A 120 -11.99 10.65 -1.73
C ARG A 120 -11.69 10.80 -3.22
N LYS A 121 -12.70 11.13 -4.04
CA LYS A 121 -12.54 11.31 -5.49
C LYS A 121 -11.69 12.54 -5.83
N GLU A 122 -11.92 13.66 -5.17
CA GLU A 122 -11.10 14.87 -5.39
C GLU A 122 -9.67 14.69 -4.86
N VAL A 123 -9.50 13.96 -3.75
CA VAL A 123 -8.18 13.62 -3.20
C VAL A 123 -7.43 12.73 -4.19
N ALA A 124 -8.09 11.70 -4.75
CA ALA A 124 -7.52 10.85 -5.78
C ALA A 124 -6.98 11.69 -6.95
N LYS A 125 -7.81 12.61 -7.48
CA LYS A 125 -7.41 13.53 -8.55
C LYS A 125 -6.23 14.41 -8.15
N ALA A 126 -6.19 14.91 -6.93
CA ALA A 126 -5.13 15.80 -6.44
C ALA A 126 -3.76 15.09 -6.38
N ILE A 127 -3.71 13.82 -5.95
CA ILE A 127 -2.45 13.10 -5.72
C ILE A 127 -2.02 12.20 -6.89
N SER A 128 -2.85 12.04 -7.94
CA SER A 128 -2.54 11.14 -9.06
C SER A 128 -1.51 11.71 -10.05
N GLY A 129 -1.42 13.03 -10.15
CA GLY A 129 -0.59 13.70 -11.16
C GLY A 129 0.91 13.46 -11.02
N ARG A 130 1.67 13.86 -12.06
CA ARG A 130 3.13 13.68 -12.15
C ARG A 130 3.94 14.30 -11.01
N GLY A 131 3.40 15.34 -10.36
CA GLY A 131 4.04 15.97 -9.19
C GLY A 131 3.95 15.12 -7.91
N PHE A 132 3.19 14.03 -7.93
CA PHE A 132 2.93 13.17 -6.78
C PHE A 132 3.10 11.69 -7.20
N LEU A 133 2.02 10.91 -7.24
CA LEU A 133 2.10 9.46 -7.48
C LEU A 133 2.42 9.10 -8.93
N ASN A 134 2.06 9.97 -9.88
CA ASN A 134 2.17 9.69 -11.32
C ASN A 134 1.50 8.36 -11.71
N GLN A 135 0.27 8.13 -11.24
CA GLN A 135 -0.52 6.92 -11.50
C GLN A 135 -1.87 7.28 -12.13
N PRO A 136 -2.55 6.34 -12.83
CA PRO A 136 -3.89 6.60 -13.36
C PRO A 136 -4.87 6.97 -12.25
N THR A 137 -5.67 8.01 -12.48
CA THR A 137 -6.56 8.56 -11.44
C THR A 137 -7.64 7.57 -11.04
N GLU A 138 -8.13 6.77 -11.98
CA GLU A 138 -9.12 5.73 -11.76
C GLU A 138 -8.60 4.62 -10.83
N VAL A 139 -7.31 4.28 -10.90
CA VAL A 139 -6.68 3.28 -10.02
C VAL A 139 -6.55 3.84 -8.60
N VAL A 140 -6.13 5.10 -8.47
CA VAL A 140 -6.03 5.78 -7.17
C VAL A 140 -7.41 6.00 -6.54
N GLU A 141 -8.42 6.35 -7.33
CA GLU A 141 -9.81 6.50 -6.86
C GLU A 141 -10.37 5.16 -6.38
N ALA A 142 -10.11 4.07 -7.11
CA ALA A 142 -10.59 2.74 -6.75
C ALA A 142 -10.09 2.32 -5.36
N VAL A 143 -8.78 2.47 -5.10
CA VAL A 143 -8.20 2.12 -3.78
C VAL A 143 -8.69 3.05 -2.66
N LEU A 144 -8.83 4.35 -2.90
CA LEU A 144 -9.29 5.29 -1.87
C LEU A 144 -10.77 5.07 -1.52
N THR A 145 -11.61 4.78 -2.52
CA THR A 145 -13.04 4.55 -2.32
C THR A 145 -13.37 3.15 -1.80
N GLY A 146 -12.44 2.20 -1.91
CA GLY A 146 -12.67 0.80 -1.58
C GLY A 146 -13.51 0.07 -2.63
N ASN A 147 -13.75 0.69 -3.79
CA ASN A 147 -14.48 0.09 -4.91
C ASN A 147 -13.51 -0.24 -6.04
N PHE A 148 -13.15 -1.51 -6.18
CA PHE A 148 -12.13 -1.95 -7.11
C PHE A 148 -12.38 -3.37 -7.61
N GLU A 149 -11.88 -3.68 -8.81
CA GLU A 149 -11.90 -5.04 -9.35
C GLU A 149 -10.80 -5.89 -8.73
N ASP A 150 -11.09 -7.16 -8.43
CA ASP A 150 -10.11 -8.10 -7.89
C ASP A 150 -9.27 -8.82 -8.96
N GLY A 151 -9.62 -8.70 -10.24
CA GLY A 151 -8.94 -9.40 -11.35
C GLY A 151 -9.39 -10.84 -11.55
N LEU A 152 -10.37 -11.33 -10.79
CA LEU A 152 -11.05 -12.62 -10.94
C LEU A 152 -12.50 -12.45 -11.40
N GLY A 153 -12.87 -11.24 -11.85
CA GLY A 153 -14.20 -10.90 -12.35
C GLY A 153 -15.18 -10.49 -11.25
N GLN A 154 -14.69 -10.13 -10.06
CA GLN A 154 -15.53 -9.58 -8.99
C GLN A 154 -15.12 -8.15 -8.65
N THR A 155 -16.13 -7.31 -8.44
CA THR A 155 -15.98 -5.98 -7.87
C THR A 155 -16.06 -6.07 -6.34
N GLN A 156 -15.02 -5.58 -5.67
CA GLN A 156 -14.97 -5.43 -4.22
C GLN A 156 -15.52 -4.07 -3.80
N ASN A 157 -16.19 -4.00 -2.64
CA ASN A 157 -16.66 -2.77 -2.02
C ASN A 157 -16.40 -2.84 -0.50
N VAL A 158 -15.32 -2.21 -0.04
CA VAL A 158 -14.65 -2.53 1.24
C VAL A 158 -14.35 -1.36 2.16
#